data_AF-A0A1B6DTT3-F1
#
_entry.id   AF-A0A1B6DTT3-F1
#
_cell.length_a   1.000
_cell.length_b   1.000
_cell.length_c   1.000
_cell.angle_alpha   90.00
_cell.angle_beta   90.00
_cell.angle_gamma   90.00
#
_symmetry.space_group_name_H-M   'P 1'
#
loop_
_entity.id
_entity.type
_entity.pdbx_description
1 polymer ?
#
loop_
_entity_poly.entity_id
_entity_poly.type
_entity_poly.pdbx_seq_one_letter_code
_entity_poly.pdbx_strand_id
1 'polypeptide(L)'
;MASENVYLEDIKGNVNSNISKRILDKTNLQMWSAISFAVILIGLGIPVWWKTTETYRVSIPYSRIDKLSDLKWTIILNISVFSNNPIRRDKRIGELLSFFAVDNFFKISVIPEHLNENFSDILSFEKREQEHPRPGNIILVELEDSTHETIFLGNERAMYFYPKVSTEKLVNIIKHQILLEKRLIVSIDSTKPSIQSESDFQYNKNRIKLVPRYELIFTNIVPEPEVVKLEWESESVITSYLMPMINQLLPLVHITLKSQWLYFVEIGLGKKKKQYNDSYIFEMNSHSLTTSLLDKKLGLRASKYLCFNLVLYTARCDESPLFFLF
;
A
#
# COMPACT_ATOMS: atom_id res chain seq x y z
N MET A 1 -39.37 33.61 -91.67
CA MET A 1 -39.38 32.70 -90.50
C MET A 1 -38.12 31.84 -90.34
N ALA A 2 -37.21 31.75 -91.32
CA ALA A 2 -35.98 30.94 -91.20
C ALA A 2 -34.76 31.67 -90.56
N SER A 3 -34.74 33.02 -90.54
CA SER A 3 -33.59 33.79 -90.05
C SER A 3 -33.57 33.98 -88.52
N GLU A 4 -34.71 33.89 -87.84
CA GLU A 4 -34.80 34.15 -86.40
C GLU A 4 -34.39 32.93 -85.55
N ASN A 5 -34.56 31.72 -86.09
CA ASN A 5 -34.16 30.47 -85.42
C ASN A 5 -32.63 30.27 -85.38
N VAL A 6 -31.90 30.75 -86.39
CA VAL A 6 -30.42 30.62 -86.45
C VAL A 6 -29.75 31.51 -85.41
N TYR A 7 -30.25 32.74 -85.22
CA TYR A 7 -29.72 33.64 -84.17
C TYR A 7 -30.01 33.14 -82.75
N LEU A 8 -31.15 32.48 -82.52
CA LEU A 8 -31.50 31.94 -81.21
C LEU A 8 -30.70 30.66 -80.86
N GLU A 9 -30.28 29.86 -81.85
CA GLU A 9 -29.40 28.72 -81.63
C GLU A 9 -27.96 29.14 -81.32
N ASP A 10 -27.41 30.15 -82.01
CA ASP A 10 -26.06 30.66 -81.74
C ASP A 10 -25.94 31.31 -80.35
N ILE A 11 -26.98 32.03 -79.90
CA ILE A 11 -27.01 32.61 -78.54
C ILE A 11 -27.09 31.50 -77.48
N LYS A 12 -27.88 30.45 -77.70
CA LYS A 12 -27.95 29.30 -76.77
C LYS A 12 -26.63 28.52 -76.70
N GLY A 13 -25.95 28.31 -77.83
CA GLY A 13 -24.64 27.66 -77.88
C GLY A 13 -23.55 28.45 -77.14
N ASN A 14 -23.53 29.77 -77.30
CA ASN A 14 -22.56 30.64 -76.65
C ASN A 14 -22.84 30.84 -75.15
N VAL A 15 -24.10 30.85 -74.72
CA VAL A 15 -24.45 30.90 -73.29
C VAL A 15 -24.11 29.57 -72.61
N ASN A 16 -24.40 28.43 -73.24
CA ASN A 16 -24.07 27.11 -72.68
C ASN A 16 -22.56 26.86 -72.59
N SER A 17 -21.77 27.34 -73.55
CA SER A 17 -20.31 27.22 -73.51
C SER A 17 -19.66 28.10 -72.43
N ASN A 18 -20.25 29.27 -72.15
CA ASN A 18 -19.78 30.15 -71.07
C ASN A 18 -20.21 29.62 -69.69
N ILE A 19 -21.38 29.00 -69.58
CA ILE A 19 -21.82 28.33 -68.35
C ILE A 19 -20.97 27.09 -68.07
N SER A 20 -20.68 26.27 -69.07
CA SER A 20 -19.84 25.08 -68.90
C SER A 20 -18.40 25.45 -68.52
N LYS A 21 -17.82 26.50 -69.12
CA LYS A 21 -16.51 27.06 -68.72
C LYS A 21 -16.52 27.56 -67.27
N ARG A 22 -17.54 28.33 -66.86
CA ARG A 22 -17.65 28.79 -65.47
C ARG A 22 -17.84 27.65 -64.47
N ILE A 23 -18.56 26.60 -64.84
CA ILE A 23 -18.72 25.40 -64.00
C ILE A 23 -17.38 24.66 -63.91
N LEU A 24 -16.69 24.46 -65.04
CA LEU A 24 -15.38 23.81 -65.09
C LEU A 24 -14.31 24.58 -64.28
N ASP A 25 -14.30 25.91 -64.38
CA ASP A 25 -13.41 26.78 -63.60
C ASP A 25 -13.75 26.72 -62.10
N LYS A 26 -15.04 26.68 -61.74
CA LYS A 26 -15.48 26.53 -60.35
C LYS A 26 -15.08 25.16 -59.79
N THR A 27 -15.21 24.08 -60.57
CA THR A 27 -14.76 22.75 -60.15
C THR A 27 -13.23 22.66 -60.06
N ASN A 28 -12.51 23.32 -60.96
CA ASN A 28 -11.05 23.41 -60.89
C ASN A 28 -10.59 24.17 -59.63
N LEU A 29 -11.23 25.30 -59.31
CA LEU A 29 -10.93 26.06 -58.09
C LEU A 29 -11.24 25.26 -56.81
N GLN A 30 -12.34 24.51 -56.79
CA GLN A 30 -12.67 23.61 -55.67
C GLN A 30 -11.65 22.47 -55.53
N MET A 31 -11.20 21.89 -56.65
CA MET A 31 -10.18 20.85 -56.66
C MET A 31 -8.83 21.36 -56.15
N TRP A 32 -8.38 22.54 -56.60
CA TRP A 32 -7.15 23.17 -56.12
C TRP A 32 -7.24 23.57 -54.64
N SER A 33 -8.40 24.03 -54.18
CA SER A 33 -8.64 24.31 -52.76
C SER A 33 -8.56 23.04 -51.91
N ALA A 34 -9.16 21.93 -52.36
CA ALA A 34 -9.10 20.65 -51.67
C ALA A 34 -7.66 20.09 -51.61
N ILE A 35 -6.90 20.21 -52.71
CA ILE A 35 -5.49 19.79 -52.75
C ILE A 35 -4.65 20.64 -51.79
N SER A 36 -4.85 21.97 -51.76
CA SER A 36 -4.15 22.85 -50.82
C SER A 36 -4.42 22.47 -49.36
N PHE A 37 -5.69 22.20 -49.03
CA PHE A 37 -6.07 21.74 -47.69
C PHE A 37 -5.42 20.39 -47.34
N ALA A 38 -5.41 19.43 -48.27
CA ALA A 38 -4.78 18.13 -48.07
C ALA A 38 -3.26 18.24 -47.84
N VAL A 39 -2.57 19.10 -48.59
CA VAL A 39 -1.13 19.36 -48.42
C VAL A 39 -0.84 19.96 -47.04
N ILE A 40 -1.67 20.90 -46.57
CA ILE A 40 -1.54 21.49 -45.23
C ILE A 40 -1.78 20.43 -44.14
N LEU A 41 -2.81 19.60 -44.30
CA LEU A 41 -3.17 18.57 -43.31
C LEU A 41 -2.10 17.48 -43.21
N ILE A 42 -1.50 17.08 -44.34
CA ILE A 42 -0.40 16.10 -44.35
C ILE A 42 0.89 16.75 -43.84
N GLY A 43 1.23 17.95 -44.33
CA GLY A 43 2.50 18.61 -44.04
C GLY A 43 2.62 19.16 -42.63
N LEU A 44 1.52 19.64 -42.04
CA LEU A 44 1.49 20.16 -40.66
C LEU A 44 0.73 19.25 -39.72
N GLY A 45 -0.42 18.72 -40.15
CA GLY A 45 -1.28 17.90 -39.29
C GLY A 45 -0.60 16.60 -38.84
N ILE A 46 0.03 15.85 -39.75
CA ILE A 46 0.70 14.59 -39.36
C ILE A 46 1.87 14.84 -38.41
N PRO A 47 2.82 15.78 -38.67
CA PRO A 47 3.91 16.04 -37.72
C PRO A 47 3.44 16.58 -36.37
N VAL A 48 2.44 17.46 -36.35
CA VAL A 48 1.88 18.00 -35.10
C VAL A 48 1.13 16.92 -34.34
N TRP A 49 0.33 16.09 -35.01
CA TRP A 49 -0.35 14.97 -34.40
C TRP A 49 0.65 13.96 -33.82
N TRP A 50 1.69 13.61 -34.57
CA TRP A 50 2.75 12.73 -34.08
C TRP A 50 3.45 13.31 -32.84
N LYS A 51 3.77 14.61 -32.86
CA LYS A 51 4.43 15.25 -31.73
C LYS A 51 3.54 15.42 -30.50
N THR A 52 2.24 15.62 -30.69
CA THR A 52 1.27 15.80 -29.60
C THR A 52 0.75 14.48 -29.03
N THR A 53 0.80 13.39 -29.82
CA THR A 53 0.48 12.03 -29.38
C THR A 53 1.69 11.24 -28.91
N GLU A 54 2.90 11.80 -28.99
CA GLU A 54 4.10 11.19 -28.44
C GLU A 54 3.91 10.99 -26.93
N THR A 55 3.59 9.77 -26.52
CA THR A 55 3.43 9.44 -25.11
C THR A 55 4.79 9.62 -24.45
N TYR A 56 4.91 10.63 -23.59
CA TYR A 56 6.10 10.79 -22.75
C TYR A 56 6.24 9.56 -21.86
N ARG A 57 7.21 8.70 -22.18
CA ARG A 57 7.57 7.55 -21.35
C ARG A 57 8.79 7.95 -20.55
N VAL A 58 8.60 8.16 -19.25
CA VAL A 58 9.72 8.25 -18.31
C VAL A 58 10.49 6.94 -18.42
N SER A 59 11.80 7.03 -18.64
CA SER A 59 12.66 5.86 -18.55
C SER A 59 12.60 5.33 -17.12
N ILE A 60 12.00 4.16 -16.96
CA ILE A 60 11.97 3.47 -15.66
C ILE A 60 13.43 3.12 -15.34
N PRO A 61 13.96 3.50 -14.16
CA PRO A 61 15.37 3.29 -13.83
C PRO A 61 15.63 1.82 -13.46
N TYR A 62 15.66 0.94 -14.47
CA TYR A 62 15.83 -0.51 -14.30
C TYR A 62 17.09 -0.86 -13.51
N SER A 63 18.21 -0.16 -13.73
CA SER A 63 19.44 -0.37 -12.97
C SER A 63 19.32 -0.05 -11.47
N ARG A 64 18.39 0.82 -11.08
CA ARG A 64 18.09 1.07 -9.66
C ARG A 64 17.17 -0.02 -9.10
N ILE A 65 16.19 -0.47 -9.88
CA ILE A 65 15.26 -1.54 -9.49
C ILE A 65 16.02 -2.86 -9.30
N ASP A 66 16.95 -3.16 -10.20
CA ASP A 66 17.79 -4.36 -10.16
C ASP A 66 18.72 -4.36 -8.93
N LYS A 67 19.23 -3.19 -8.53
CA LYS A 67 19.98 -3.03 -7.27
C LYS A 67 19.12 -3.21 -6.01
N LEU A 68 17.79 -3.07 -6.10
CA LEU A 68 16.91 -3.29 -4.96
C LEU A 68 16.68 -4.79 -4.69
N SER A 69 16.77 -5.66 -5.72
CA SER A 69 16.72 -7.11 -5.52
C SER A 69 17.92 -7.66 -4.74
N ASP A 70 19.05 -6.95 -4.75
CA ASP A 70 20.27 -7.33 -4.03
C ASP A 70 20.28 -6.90 -2.56
N LEU A 71 19.25 -6.18 -2.10
CA LEU A 71 19.15 -5.74 -0.71
C LEU A 71 18.94 -6.94 0.22
N LYS A 72 20.00 -7.27 0.97
CA LYS A 72 19.95 -8.28 2.03
C LYS A 72 19.43 -7.64 3.30
N TRP A 73 18.22 -8.04 3.69
CA TRP A 73 17.66 -7.68 5.00
C TRP A 73 18.41 -8.43 6.10
N THR A 74 18.87 -7.71 7.11
CA THR A 74 19.52 -8.28 8.30
C THR A 74 18.82 -7.74 9.53
N ILE A 75 18.28 -8.64 10.36
CA ILE A 75 17.68 -8.28 11.65
C ILE A 75 18.79 -8.40 12.70
N ILE A 76 19.07 -7.30 13.40
CA ILE A 76 20.08 -7.27 14.46
C ILE A 76 19.34 -7.44 15.79
N LEU A 77 19.81 -8.37 16.60
CA LEU A 77 19.29 -8.61 17.95
C LEU A 77 20.40 -9.03 18.89
N ASN A 78 20.24 -8.65 20.16
CA ASN A 78 21.18 -9.00 21.21
C ASN A 78 20.49 -9.94 22.20
N ILE A 79 21.15 -11.05 22.50
CA ILE A 79 20.72 -12.03 23.48
C ILE A 79 21.67 -11.95 24.66
N SER A 80 21.20 -11.44 25.79
CA SER A 80 21.92 -11.48 27.05
C SER A 80 21.74 -12.84 27.71
N VAL A 81 22.82 -13.44 28.23
CA VAL A 81 22.76 -14.71 28.96
C VAL A 81 23.27 -14.52 30.38
N PHE A 82 22.38 -14.69 31.34
CA PHE A 82 22.70 -14.73 32.76
C PHE A 82 22.75 -16.17 33.27
N SER A 83 23.76 -16.47 34.07
CA SER A 83 23.88 -17.72 34.80
C SER A 83 24.79 -17.52 36.01
N ASN A 84 24.43 -18.15 37.13
CA ASN A 84 25.25 -18.15 38.34
C ASN A 84 26.62 -18.81 38.13
N ASN A 85 26.77 -19.67 37.11
CA ASN A 85 28.04 -20.32 36.80
C ASN A 85 28.64 -19.75 35.49
N PRO A 86 29.72 -18.96 35.56
CA PRO A 86 30.29 -18.30 34.39
C PRO A 86 30.83 -19.30 33.35
N ILE A 87 31.32 -20.47 33.77
CA ILE A 87 31.83 -21.50 32.85
C ILE A 87 30.67 -22.08 32.01
N ARG A 88 29.54 -22.36 32.66
CA ARG A 88 28.33 -22.85 31.96
C ARG A 88 27.78 -21.79 31.02
N ARG A 89 27.70 -20.54 31.49
CA ARG A 89 27.29 -19.39 30.69
C ARG A 89 28.11 -19.30 29.40
N ASP A 90 29.42 -19.29 29.50
CA ASP A 90 30.32 -19.07 28.35
C ASP A 90 30.24 -20.24 27.37
N LYS A 91 30.09 -21.48 27.87
CA LYS A 91 29.79 -22.65 27.04
C LYS A 91 28.47 -22.48 26.27
N ARG A 92 27.40 -22.05 26.95
CA ARG A 92 26.09 -21.82 26.32
C ARG A 92 26.12 -20.69 25.31
N ILE A 93 26.86 -19.61 25.58
CA ILE A 93 27.06 -18.52 24.63
C ILE A 93 27.72 -19.05 23.36
N GLY A 94 28.77 -19.85 23.48
CA GLY A 94 29.44 -20.48 22.34
C GLY A 94 28.53 -21.40 21.52
N GLU A 95 27.70 -22.20 22.20
CA GLU A 95 26.71 -23.07 21.55
C GLU A 95 25.61 -22.25 20.84
N LEU A 96 25.06 -21.21 21.48
CA LEU A 96 24.04 -20.35 20.87
C LEU A 96 24.57 -19.65 19.61
N LEU A 97 25.80 -19.12 19.68
CA LEU A 97 26.44 -18.49 18.53
C LEU A 97 26.62 -19.46 17.36
N SER A 98 26.98 -20.73 17.61
CA SER A 98 27.14 -21.71 16.54
C SER A 98 25.82 -22.09 15.88
N PHE A 99 24.73 -22.19 16.65
CA PHE A 99 23.38 -22.44 16.10
C PHE A 99 22.88 -21.29 15.23
N PHE A 100 23.13 -20.04 15.62
CA PHE A 100 22.67 -18.86 14.87
C PHE A 100 23.61 -18.44 13.72
N ALA A 101 24.85 -18.94 13.69
CA ALA A 101 25.80 -18.65 12.59
C ALA A 101 25.33 -19.16 11.21
N VAL A 102 24.41 -20.13 11.19
CA VAL A 102 23.86 -20.71 9.94
C VAL A 102 22.78 -19.81 9.32
N ASP A 103 22.17 -18.91 10.10
CA ASP A 103 21.07 -18.08 9.62
C ASP A 103 21.55 -16.80 8.94
N ASN A 104 21.30 -16.67 7.64
CA ASN A 104 21.69 -15.49 6.87
C ASN A 104 20.85 -14.22 7.16
N PHE A 105 19.72 -14.35 7.87
CA PHE A 105 18.77 -13.26 8.10
C PHE A 105 18.94 -12.56 9.46
N PHE A 106 19.47 -13.26 10.47
CA PHE A 106 19.58 -12.76 11.82
C PHE A 106 21.06 -12.57 12.18
N LYS A 107 21.45 -11.34 12.48
CA LYS A 107 22.76 -11.04 13.07
C LYS A 107 22.58 -10.98 14.58
N ILE A 108 22.80 -12.11 15.22
CA ILE A 108 22.58 -12.29 16.65
C ILE A 108 23.91 -12.09 17.38
N SER A 109 23.96 -11.12 18.30
CA SER A 109 25.05 -11.03 19.25
C SER A 109 24.61 -11.66 20.56
N VAL A 110 25.44 -12.54 21.13
CA VAL A 110 25.17 -13.17 22.42
C VAL A 110 26.19 -12.64 23.41
N ILE A 111 25.71 -11.99 24.47
CA ILE A 111 26.53 -11.23 25.41
C ILE A 111 26.30 -11.79 26.82
N PRO A 112 27.34 -11.94 27.65
CA PRO A 112 27.16 -12.27 29.05
C PRO A 112 26.47 -11.12 29.79
N GLU A 113 25.43 -11.44 30.57
CA GLU A 113 24.77 -10.48 31.46
C GLU A 113 25.15 -10.76 32.90
N HIS A 114 25.29 -9.68 33.67
CA HIS A 114 25.63 -9.74 35.09
C HIS A 114 24.51 -9.09 35.89
N LEU A 115 23.65 -9.91 36.48
CA LEU A 115 22.64 -9.42 37.40
C LEU A 115 23.24 -9.31 38.81
N ASN A 116 22.82 -8.29 39.56
CA ASN A 116 23.38 -7.97 40.88
C ASN A 116 22.98 -8.95 41.99
N GLU A 117 21.97 -9.79 41.77
CA GLU A 117 21.44 -10.73 42.76
C GLU A 117 21.22 -12.12 42.16
N ASN A 118 21.30 -13.15 43.00
CA ASN A 118 20.91 -14.51 42.62
C ASN A 118 19.39 -14.62 42.63
N PHE A 119 18.82 -15.07 41.51
CA PHE A 119 17.38 -15.27 41.37
C PHE A 119 17.05 -16.75 41.51
N SER A 120 16.35 -17.11 42.59
CA SER A 120 15.74 -18.43 42.74
C SER A 120 14.33 -18.48 42.12
N ASP A 121 13.59 -17.36 42.15
CA ASP A 121 12.20 -17.28 41.71
C ASP A 121 11.98 -16.35 40.51
N ILE A 122 11.35 -16.89 39.46
CA ILE A 122 10.94 -16.17 38.23
C ILE A 122 10.10 -14.92 38.56
N LEU A 123 9.18 -15.04 39.52
CA LEU A 123 8.25 -13.97 39.88
C LEU A 123 8.95 -12.73 40.47
N SER A 124 10.14 -12.91 41.05
CA SER A 124 10.93 -11.82 41.61
C SER A 124 11.67 -11.01 40.53
N PHE A 125 12.01 -11.66 39.42
CA PHE A 125 12.58 -11.00 38.25
C PHE A 125 11.51 -10.25 37.48
N GLU A 126 10.37 -10.89 37.19
CA GLU A 126 9.28 -10.29 36.39
C GLU A 126 8.73 -8.99 36.99
N LYS A 127 8.78 -8.82 38.31
CA LYS A 127 8.34 -7.59 38.99
C LYS A 127 9.31 -6.41 38.84
N ARG A 128 10.54 -6.64 38.37
CA ARG A 128 11.60 -5.63 38.24
C ARG A 128 11.73 -5.15 36.80
N GLU A 129 10.95 -4.14 36.47
CA GLU A 129 10.93 -3.52 35.13
C GLU A 129 12.30 -2.98 34.66
N GLN A 130 13.20 -2.64 35.60
CA GLN A 130 14.54 -2.14 35.30
C GLN A 130 15.50 -3.22 34.75
N GLU A 131 15.24 -4.49 35.04
CA GLU A 131 16.07 -5.63 34.60
C GLU A 131 15.61 -6.19 33.25
N HIS A 132 14.46 -5.73 32.74
CA HIS A 132 13.92 -6.19 31.47
C HIS A 132 14.65 -5.57 30.28
N PRO A 133 14.87 -6.35 29.20
CA PRO A 133 15.60 -5.89 28.04
C PRO A 133 14.83 -4.82 27.28
N ARG A 134 15.58 -3.83 26.74
CA ARG A 134 15.00 -2.86 25.80
C ARG A 134 14.39 -3.56 24.58
N PRO A 135 13.35 -2.98 23.96
CA PRO A 135 12.79 -3.51 22.72
C PRO A 135 13.87 -3.75 21.66
N GLY A 136 13.97 -4.99 21.21
CA GLY A 136 15.02 -5.48 20.27
C GLY A 136 15.98 -6.48 20.90
N ASN A 137 16.11 -6.49 22.23
CA ASN A 137 16.96 -7.42 22.97
C ASN A 137 16.12 -8.51 23.65
N ILE A 138 16.77 -9.62 23.97
CA ILE A 138 16.20 -10.78 24.67
C ILE A 138 17.15 -11.12 25.80
N ILE A 139 16.62 -11.45 26.99
CA ILE A 139 17.43 -11.95 28.10
C ILE A 139 17.10 -13.42 28.37
N LEU A 140 18.14 -14.24 28.52
CA LEU A 140 18.07 -15.63 28.94
C LEU A 140 18.61 -15.75 30.35
N VAL A 141 17.82 -16.27 31.27
CA VAL A 141 18.15 -16.38 32.70
C VAL A 141 18.18 -17.86 33.09
N GLU A 142 19.36 -18.36 33.47
CA GLU A 142 19.51 -19.71 34.04
C GLU A 142 19.09 -19.70 35.51
N LEU A 143 18.14 -20.56 35.86
CA LEU A 143 17.65 -20.76 37.22
C LEU A 143 18.50 -21.77 38.00
N GLU A 144 18.44 -21.72 39.34
CA GLU A 144 19.27 -22.57 40.22
C GLU A 144 18.82 -24.04 40.27
N ASP A 145 17.52 -24.33 40.12
CA ASP A 145 17.00 -25.70 40.22
C ASP A 145 17.41 -26.54 38.98
N SER A 146 17.89 -27.77 39.21
CA SER A 146 18.42 -28.64 38.15
C SER A 146 17.51 -29.81 37.80
N THR A 147 16.36 -29.90 38.46
CA THR A 147 15.50 -31.10 38.41
C THR A 147 14.58 -31.13 37.18
N HIS A 148 14.21 -29.97 36.63
CA HIS A 148 13.22 -29.87 35.55
C HIS A 148 13.85 -29.46 34.21
N GLU A 149 13.29 -29.97 33.10
CA GLU A 149 13.59 -29.52 31.73
C GLU A 149 12.52 -28.55 31.23
N THR A 150 12.07 -27.64 32.08
CA THR A 150 11.07 -26.64 31.71
C THR A 150 11.71 -25.32 31.33
N ILE A 151 11.06 -24.64 30.39
CA ILE A 151 11.42 -23.32 29.91
C ILE A 151 10.20 -22.45 30.14
N PHE A 152 10.39 -21.29 30.75
CA PHE A 152 9.33 -20.32 31.00
C PHE A 152 9.57 -19.07 30.16
N LEU A 153 8.49 -18.55 29.57
CA LEU A 153 8.49 -17.30 28.82
C LEU A 153 7.88 -16.22 29.72
N GLY A 154 8.66 -15.17 29.98
CA GLY A 154 8.27 -14.00 30.76
C GLY A 154 7.48 -12.96 29.97
N ASN A 155 7.05 -11.88 30.63
CA ASN A 155 6.20 -10.86 30.01
C ASN A 155 6.95 -9.78 29.21
N GLU A 156 8.29 -9.77 29.23
CA GLU A 156 9.08 -8.69 28.61
C GLU A 156 10.33 -9.20 27.85
N ARG A 157 10.15 -10.25 27.04
CA ARG A 157 11.25 -10.89 26.25
C ARG A 157 12.36 -11.47 27.14
N ALA A 158 11.99 -11.85 28.35
CA ALA A 158 12.78 -12.70 29.22
C ALA A 158 12.41 -14.17 29.01
N MET A 159 13.41 -15.05 28.95
CA MET A 159 13.23 -16.49 28.94
C MET A 159 14.02 -17.08 30.12
N TYR A 160 13.35 -17.92 30.90
CA TYR A 160 13.94 -18.61 32.02
C TYR A 160 14.08 -20.08 31.69
N PHE A 161 15.23 -20.66 32.03
CA PHE A 161 15.48 -22.06 31.76
C PHE A 161 16.31 -22.68 32.87
N TYR A 162 16.15 -24.00 33.02
CA TYR A 162 16.94 -24.78 33.96
C TYR A 162 18.21 -25.34 33.29
N PRO A 163 19.28 -25.62 34.05
CA PRO A 163 20.59 -26.01 33.52
C PRO A 163 20.57 -27.24 32.60
N LYS A 164 19.63 -28.16 32.85
CA LYS A 164 19.49 -29.43 32.11
C LYS A 164 18.92 -29.26 30.70
N VAL A 165 18.26 -28.14 30.41
CA VAL A 165 17.66 -27.85 29.11
C VAL A 165 18.75 -27.83 28.01
N SER A 166 18.50 -28.46 26.86
CA SER A 166 19.44 -28.41 25.73
C SER A 166 19.37 -27.07 25.00
N THR A 167 20.52 -26.60 24.49
CA THR A 167 20.59 -25.35 23.71
C THR A 167 19.72 -25.41 22.45
N GLU A 168 19.58 -26.59 21.84
CA GLU A 168 18.69 -26.81 20.69
C GLU A 168 17.22 -26.49 21.02
N LYS A 169 16.71 -26.92 22.18
CA LYS A 169 15.35 -26.59 22.62
C LYS A 169 15.20 -25.07 22.82
N LEU A 170 16.20 -24.39 23.40
CA LEU A 170 16.19 -22.93 23.57
C LEU A 170 16.14 -22.21 22.23
N VAL A 171 17.01 -22.58 21.29
CA VAL A 171 17.05 -21.99 19.94
C VAL A 171 15.73 -22.20 19.22
N ASN A 172 15.14 -23.40 19.31
CA ASN A 172 13.84 -23.69 18.70
C ASN A 172 12.73 -22.77 19.24
N ILE A 173 12.68 -22.56 20.56
CA ILE A 173 11.70 -21.66 21.16
C ILE A 173 11.98 -20.20 20.75
N ILE A 174 13.23 -19.76 20.76
CA ILE A 174 13.60 -18.40 20.34
C ILE A 174 13.15 -18.18 18.90
N LYS A 175 13.44 -19.10 17.97
CA LYS A 175 13.05 -18.99 16.56
C LYS A 175 11.53 -18.99 16.35
N HIS A 176 10.82 -19.91 17.00
CA HIS A 176 9.41 -20.13 16.72
C HIS A 176 8.44 -19.31 17.56
N GLN A 177 8.76 -19.02 18.83
CA GLN A 177 7.85 -18.32 19.75
C GLN A 177 8.21 -16.85 19.91
N ILE A 178 9.51 -16.52 20.02
CA ILE A 178 9.95 -15.14 20.24
C ILE A 178 10.11 -14.39 18.91
N LEU A 179 10.93 -14.92 18.01
CA LEU A 179 11.23 -14.27 16.73
C LEU A 179 10.13 -14.49 15.69
N LEU A 180 9.35 -15.57 15.81
CA LEU A 180 8.35 -15.97 14.81
C LEU A 180 8.98 -16.03 13.40
N GLU A 181 10.16 -16.65 13.29
CA GLU A 181 11.05 -16.63 12.11
C GLU A 181 10.29 -16.89 10.80
N LYS A 182 9.45 -17.93 10.77
CA LYS A 182 8.63 -18.26 9.58
C LYS A 182 7.76 -17.08 9.12
N ARG A 183 7.17 -16.31 10.04
CA ARG A 183 6.35 -15.13 9.68
C ARG A 183 7.22 -13.99 9.17
N LEU A 184 8.39 -13.78 9.77
CA LEU A 184 9.34 -12.75 9.35
C LEU A 184 9.91 -13.02 7.97
N ILE A 185 10.38 -14.25 7.71
CA ILE A 185 10.93 -14.65 6.40
C ILE A 185 9.91 -14.40 5.30
N VAL A 186 8.66 -14.88 5.47
CA VAL A 186 7.64 -14.67 4.43
C VAL A 186 7.28 -13.18 4.29
N SER A 187 7.31 -12.40 5.37
CA SER A 187 7.08 -10.95 5.28
C SER A 187 8.19 -10.26 4.50
N ILE A 188 9.45 -10.62 4.73
CA ILE A 188 10.62 -10.10 4.00
C ILE A 188 10.57 -10.56 2.54
N ASP A 189 10.28 -11.82 2.26
CA ASP A 189 10.19 -12.33 0.89
C ASP A 189 9.05 -11.66 0.11
N SER A 190 7.96 -11.27 0.77
CA SER A 190 6.89 -10.48 0.13
C SER A 190 7.33 -9.06 -0.28
N THR A 191 8.43 -8.54 0.28
CA THR A 191 9.03 -7.27 -0.16
C THR A 191 9.86 -7.43 -1.44
N LYS A 192 10.27 -8.66 -1.77
CA LYS A 192 10.99 -8.94 -3.01
C LYS A 192 10.00 -8.97 -4.18
N PRO A 193 10.32 -8.35 -5.33
CA PRO A 193 9.43 -8.31 -6.49
C PRO A 193 9.36 -9.64 -7.27
N SER A 194 9.66 -10.78 -6.65
CA SER A 194 9.67 -12.10 -7.30
C SER A 194 8.26 -12.57 -7.67
N ILE A 195 8.16 -13.27 -8.81
CA ILE A 195 6.96 -13.89 -9.37
C ILE A 195 6.31 -14.78 -8.30
N GLN A 196 5.21 -14.29 -7.71
CA GLN A 196 4.49 -14.99 -6.65
C GLN A 196 3.67 -16.12 -7.28
N SER A 197 3.73 -17.32 -6.69
CA SER A 197 2.80 -18.39 -7.02
C SER A 197 1.37 -17.97 -6.61
N GLU A 198 0.34 -18.42 -7.34
CA GLU A 198 -1.06 -18.08 -7.03
C GLU A 198 -1.46 -18.50 -5.60
N SER A 199 -0.87 -19.58 -5.07
CA SER A 199 -1.06 -20.03 -3.69
C SER A 199 -0.51 -19.05 -2.65
N ASP A 200 0.64 -18.42 -2.91
CA ASP A 200 1.25 -17.46 -1.98
C ASP A 200 0.50 -16.12 -1.98
N PHE A 201 -0.11 -15.77 -3.10
CA PHE A 201 -0.91 -14.55 -3.25
C PHE A 201 -2.13 -14.55 -2.31
N GLN A 202 -2.77 -15.71 -2.11
CA GLN A 202 -3.94 -15.84 -1.23
C GLN A 202 -3.58 -15.67 0.26
N TYR A 203 -2.40 -16.12 0.69
CA TYR A 203 -1.86 -15.88 2.04
C TYR A 203 -1.35 -14.45 2.26
N ASN A 204 -1.06 -13.71 1.18
CA ASN A 204 -0.52 -12.35 1.22
C ASN A 204 -1.60 -11.25 1.11
N LYS A 205 -2.86 -11.58 0.75
CA LYS A 205 -3.93 -10.59 0.53
C LYS A 205 -4.24 -9.67 1.72
N ASN A 206 -4.05 -10.14 2.95
CA ASN A 206 -4.35 -9.36 4.16
C ASN A 206 -3.09 -8.93 4.92
N ARG A 207 -1.91 -8.95 4.28
CA ARG A 207 -0.66 -8.60 4.96
C ARG A 207 -0.35 -7.12 4.80
N ILE A 208 -0.09 -6.47 5.92
CA ILE A 208 0.42 -5.11 5.95
C ILE A 208 1.87 -5.15 5.50
N LYS A 209 2.16 -4.47 4.39
CA LYS A 209 3.54 -4.28 3.94
C LYS A 209 4.26 -3.41 4.97
N LEU A 210 5.35 -3.92 5.55
CA LEU A 210 6.13 -3.17 6.52
C LEU A 210 6.90 -2.05 5.79
N VAL A 211 6.50 -0.81 6.03
CA VAL A 211 7.15 0.39 5.47
C VAL A 211 7.51 1.31 6.62
N PRO A 212 8.72 1.92 6.65
CA PRO A 212 9.16 2.79 7.75
C PRO A 212 8.36 4.10 7.88
N ARG A 213 7.53 4.43 6.89
CA ARG A 213 6.65 5.58 6.89
C ARG A 213 5.27 5.19 6.35
N TYR A 214 4.25 5.52 7.13
CA TYR A 214 2.85 5.42 6.72
C TYR A 214 2.21 6.80 6.65
N GLU A 215 1.25 6.97 5.75
CA GLU A 215 0.39 8.14 5.72
C GLU A 215 -1.05 7.73 6.01
N LEU A 216 -1.61 8.24 7.10
CA LEU A 216 -3.02 8.05 7.44
C LEU A 216 -3.79 9.27 6.97
N ILE A 217 -4.75 9.08 6.07
CA ILE A 217 -5.59 10.15 5.53
C ILE A 217 -7.03 9.91 5.96
N PHE A 218 -7.60 10.90 6.62
CA PHE A 218 -9.02 10.92 6.96
C PHE A 218 -9.78 11.72 5.91
N THR A 219 -10.64 11.07 5.15
CA THR A 219 -11.36 11.66 4.02
C THR A 219 -12.84 11.75 4.31
N ASN A 220 -13.36 12.97 4.39
CA ASN A 220 -14.79 13.25 4.49
C ASN A 220 -15.36 13.43 3.10
N ILE A 221 -16.30 12.57 2.73
CA ILE A 221 -17.01 12.63 1.46
C ILE A 221 -18.42 13.17 1.71
N VAL A 222 -18.72 14.29 1.06
CA VAL A 222 -20.01 14.97 1.10
C VAL A 222 -20.53 15.08 -0.34
N PRO A 223 -21.44 14.18 -0.76
CA PRO A 223 -21.97 14.19 -2.13
C PRO A 223 -22.79 15.45 -2.44
N GLU A 224 -23.62 15.89 -1.48
CA GLU A 224 -24.55 17.01 -1.65
C GLU A 224 -24.29 18.08 -0.58
N PRO A 225 -23.18 18.84 -0.67
CA PRO A 225 -22.84 19.88 0.32
C PRO A 225 -23.84 21.04 0.33
N GLU A 226 -24.63 21.18 -0.72
CA GLU A 226 -25.69 22.18 -0.84
C GLU A 226 -26.87 21.87 0.10
N VAL A 227 -27.15 20.59 0.32
CA VAL A 227 -28.29 20.11 1.11
C VAL A 227 -27.85 19.79 2.54
N VAL A 228 -26.70 19.15 2.69
CA VAL A 228 -26.18 18.70 3.99
C VAL A 228 -25.03 19.58 4.43
N LYS A 229 -25.29 20.46 5.41
CA LYS A 229 -24.25 21.22 6.11
C LYS A 229 -23.63 20.36 7.20
N LEU A 230 -22.52 19.70 6.87
CA LEU A 230 -21.75 18.91 7.83
C LEU A 230 -20.75 19.80 8.57
N GLU A 231 -21.06 20.18 9.80
CA GLU A 231 -20.11 20.82 10.71
C GLU A 231 -19.43 19.74 11.56
N TRP A 232 -18.35 19.15 11.05
CA TRP A 232 -17.56 18.18 11.80
C TRP A 232 -16.17 18.75 12.11
N GLU A 233 -15.91 18.95 13.41
CA GLU A 233 -14.56 19.12 13.95
C GLU A 233 -13.76 17.80 13.87
N SER A 234 -13.19 17.54 12.68
CA SER A 234 -12.44 16.30 12.43
C SER A 234 -11.21 16.18 13.34
N GLU A 235 -10.59 17.28 13.73
CA GLU A 235 -9.35 17.28 14.51
C GLU A 235 -9.55 16.74 15.93
N SER A 236 -10.57 17.20 16.65
CA SER A 236 -10.88 16.77 18.02
C SER A 236 -11.22 15.27 18.10
N VAL A 237 -11.97 14.77 17.13
CA VAL A 237 -12.33 13.34 17.05
C VAL A 237 -11.13 12.49 16.66
N ILE A 238 -10.37 12.89 15.65
CA ILE A 238 -9.18 12.16 15.23
C ILE A 238 -8.15 12.11 16.38
N THR A 239 -7.94 13.23 17.07
CA THR A 239 -7.02 13.27 18.21
C THR A 239 -7.51 12.41 19.37
N SER A 240 -8.79 12.45 19.71
CA SER A 240 -9.32 11.65 20.83
C SER A 240 -9.29 10.14 20.57
N TYR A 241 -9.60 9.70 19.35
CA TYR A 241 -9.75 8.28 19.05
C TYR A 241 -8.53 7.64 18.39
N LEU A 242 -7.84 8.34 17.49
CA LEU A 242 -6.73 7.77 16.72
C LEU A 242 -5.38 8.04 17.37
N MET A 243 -5.17 9.16 18.07
CA MET A 243 -3.85 9.45 18.67
C MET A 243 -3.40 8.44 19.72
N PRO A 244 -4.25 7.90 20.61
CA PRO A 244 -3.79 6.87 21.56
C PRO A 244 -3.17 5.67 20.85
N MET A 245 -3.81 5.22 19.77
CA MET A 245 -3.30 4.12 18.93
C MET A 245 -2.04 4.54 18.16
N ILE A 246 -2.02 5.72 17.55
CA ILE A 246 -0.85 6.22 16.81
C ILE A 246 0.36 6.36 17.75
N ASN A 247 0.16 6.86 18.97
CA ASN A 247 1.22 7.05 19.95
C ASN A 247 1.87 5.73 20.38
N GLN A 248 1.11 4.63 20.42
CA GLN A 248 1.66 3.30 20.66
C GLN A 248 2.52 2.79 19.50
N LEU A 249 2.27 3.27 18.27
CA LEU A 249 2.97 2.85 17.06
C LEU A 249 4.15 3.76 16.69
N LEU A 250 4.19 5.01 17.19
CA LEU A 250 5.27 5.98 16.94
C LEU A 250 6.69 5.47 17.26
N PRO A 251 6.92 4.62 18.30
CA PRO A 251 8.25 4.06 18.54
C PRO A 251 8.74 3.11 17.43
N LEU A 252 7.80 2.53 16.67
CA LEU A 252 8.09 1.52 15.66
C LEU A 252 8.07 2.11 14.25
N VAL A 253 7.18 3.07 13.98
CA VAL A 253 6.94 3.59 12.64
C VAL A 253 6.60 5.07 12.65
N HIS A 254 7.09 5.79 11.64
CA HIS A 254 6.73 7.19 11.45
C HIS A 254 5.38 7.30 10.70
N ILE A 255 4.37 7.81 11.39
CA ILE A 255 3.01 7.96 10.84
C ILE A 255 2.71 9.44 10.63
N THR A 256 2.34 9.82 9.41
CA THR A 256 1.87 11.17 9.09
C THR A 256 0.35 11.17 9.00
N LEU A 257 -0.32 11.97 9.81
CA LEU A 257 -1.77 12.14 9.76
C LEU A 257 -2.14 13.33 8.86
N LYS A 258 -3.13 13.14 7.98
CA LYS A 258 -3.70 14.19 7.12
C LYS A 258 -5.22 14.08 7.12
N SER A 259 -5.91 15.19 6.87
CA SER A 259 -7.35 15.21 6.62
C SER A 259 -7.65 15.78 5.23
N GLN A 260 -8.75 15.34 4.63
CA GLN A 260 -9.21 15.77 3.33
C GLN A 260 -10.74 15.84 3.30
N TRP A 261 -11.25 16.83 2.57
CA TRP A 261 -12.67 16.96 2.26
C TRP A 261 -12.89 16.79 0.76
N LEU A 262 -13.86 15.97 0.39
CA LEU A 262 -14.27 15.71 -0.97
C LEU A 262 -15.74 16.05 -1.11
N TYR A 263 -16.00 17.09 -1.90
CA TYR A 263 -17.34 17.59 -2.19
C TYR A 263 -17.79 17.13 -3.56
N PHE A 264 -19.10 16.90 -3.72
CA PHE A 264 -19.70 16.48 -4.99
C PHE A 264 -19.14 15.14 -5.52
N VAL A 265 -18.63 14.30 -4.62
CA VAL A 265 -18.11 12.96 -4.94
C VAL A 265 -19.11 11.92 -4.46
N GLU A 266 -19.76 11.26 -5.43
CA GLU A 266 -20.60 10.10 -5.14
C GLU A 266 -19.75 8.84 -5.12
N ILE A 267 -19.90 7.99 -4.10
CA ILE A 267 -19.36 6.63 -4.19
C ILE A 267 -20.40 5.83 -4.97
N GLY A 268 -20.06 5.38 -6.17
CA GLY A 268 -20.96 4.65 -7.09
C GLY A 268 -21.30 3.25 -6.60
N LEU A 269 -21.78 3.16 -5.36
CA LEU A 269 -22.17 1.97 -4.64
C LEU A 269 -23.45 1.45 -5.29
N GLY A 270 -23.41 0.33 -6.01
CA GLY A 270 -24.60 -0.31 -6.56
C GLY A 270 -25.54 -0.74 -5.43
N LYS A 271 -26.75 -0.19 -5.39
CA LYS A 271 -27.68 -0.35 -4.24
C LYS A 271 -28.74 -1.38 -4.55
N LYS A 272 -29.14 -2.15 -3.54
CA LYS A 272 -30.37 -2.93 -3.54
C LYS A 272 -31.28 -2.39 -2.44
N LYS A 273 -32.43 -1.82 -2.80
CA LYS A 273 -33.46 -1.41 -1.83
C LYS A 273 -34.04 -2.68 -1.20
N LYS A 274 -33.99 -2.80 0.13
CA LYS A 274 -34.67 -3.91 0.83
C LYS A 274 -36.07 -3.43 1.20
N GLN A 275 -37.08 -4.14 0.72
CA GLN A 275 -38.49 -3.71 0.74
C GLN A 275 -39.14 -3.68 2.14
N TYR A 276 -38.41 -4.03 3.21
CA TYR A 276 -39.03 -4.29 4.51
C TYR A 276 -39.04 -3.11 5.49
N ASN A 277 -38.30 -2.01 5.25
CA ASN A 277 -38.27 -0.87 6.19
C ASN A 277 -37.84 0.48 5.58
N ASP A 278 -37.99 0.67 4.27
CA ASP A 278 -37.55 1.86 3.50
C ASP A 278 -36.06 2.26 3.67
N SER A 279 -35.27 1.41 4.32
CA SER A 279 -33.85 1.57 4.53
C SER A 279 -33.05 1.11 3.31
N TYR A 280 -31.99 1.85 2.98
CA TYR A 280 -31.05 1.44 1.96
C TYR A 280 -29.96 0.56 2.58
N ILE A 281 -29.75 -0.62 2.01
CA ILE A 281 -28.70 -1.53 2.47
C ILE A 281 -27.65 -1.66 1.37
N PHE A 282 -26.40 -1.47 1.78
CA PHE A 282 -25.25 -1.75 0.98
C PHE A 282 -24.67 -3.10 1.39
N GLU A 283 -24.77 -4.07 0.49
CA GLU A 283 -24.19 -5.41 0.67
C GLU A 283 -22.75 -5.38 0.15
N MET A 284 -21.79 -5.58 1.06
CA MET A 284 -20.37 -5.41 0.74
C MET A 284 -19.82 -6.51 -0.21
N ASN A 285 -20.58 -7.59 -0.44
CA ASN A 285 -20.19 -8.76 -1.23
C ASN A 285 -19.76 -8.48 -2.70
N SER A 286 -19.94 -7.27 -3.24
CA SER A 286 -19.39 -6.83 -4.53
C SER A 286 -18.00 -6.14 -4.43
N HIS A 287 -17.22 -6.50 -3.40
CA HIS A 287 -15.99 -5.88 -2.89
C HIS A 287 -14.91 -5.44 -3.89
N SER A 288 -14.78 -6.07 -5.06
CA SER A 288 -13.66 -5.78 -5.99
C SER A 288 -13.87 -4.53 -6.82
N LEU A 289 -15.12 -4.17 -7.12
CA LEU A 289 -15.46 -3.03 -7.97
C LEU A 289 -15.58 -1.73 -7.17
N THR A 290 -16.00 -1.81 -5.92
CA THR A 290 -16.29 -0.65 -5.07
C THR A 290 -15.01 0.00 -4.53
N THR A 291 -14.02 -0.80 -4.14
CA THR A 291 -12.68 -0.31 -3.78
C THR A 291 -11.99 0.37 -4.97
N SER A 292 -12.04 -0.24 -6.16
CA SER A 292 -11.47 0.35 -7.37
C SER A 292 -12.14 1.67 -7.79
N LEU A 293 -13.46 1.77 -7.68
CA LEU A 293 -14.21 3.00 -7.97
C LEU A 293 -13.93 4.09 -6.93
N LEU A 294 -13.82 3.71 -5.66
CA LEU A 294 -13.45 4.62 -4.59
C LEU A 294 -12.00 5.10 -4.77
N ASP A 295 -11.05 4.21 -5.08
CA ASP A 295 -9.65 4.57 -5.36
C ASP A 295 -9.53 5.52 -6.55
N LYS A 296 -10.33 5.30 -7.60
CA LYS A 296 -10.41 6.21 -8.75
C LYS A 296 -10.93 7.60 -8.36
N LYS A 297 -11.89 7.68 -7.43
CA LYS A 297 -12.57 8.92 -7.01
C LYS A 297 -11.89 9.66 -5.87
N LEU A 298 -11.21 8.95 -4.97
CA LEU A 298 -10.40 9.54 -3.89
C LEU A 298 -9.23 10.34 -4.43
N GLY A 299 -8.87 10.11 -5.70
CA GLY A 299 -7.71 10.71 -6.33
C GLY A 299 -6.49 10.21 -5.60
N LEU A 300 -5.91 9.09 -6.06
CA LEU A 300 -4.62 8.63 -5.56
C LEU A 300 -3.61 9.77 -5.70
N ARG A 301 -3.44 10.56 -4.63
CA ARG A 301 -2.19 11.28 -4.44
C ARG A 301 -1.18 10.15 -4.43
N ALA A 302 -0.32 10.13 -5.45
CA ALA A 302 0.80 9.21 -5.55
C ALA A 302 1.77 9.55 -4.41
N SER A 303 1.37 9.25 -3.18
CA SER A 303 2.24 9.33 -2.03
C SER A 303 3.33 8.30 -2.26
N LYS A 304 4.55 8.72 -1.98
CA LYS A 304 5.72 7.84 -2.06
C LYS A 304 5.66 6.71 -1.01
N TYR A 305 4.73 6.83 -0.06
CA TYR A 305 4.62 5.97 1.13
C TYR A 305 3.28 5.24 1.14
N LEU A 306 3.21 4.13 1.89
CA LEU A 306 1.98 3.37 2.01
C LEU A 306 0.92 4.24 2.72
N CYS A 307 -0.23 4.38 2.07
CA CYS A 307 -1.31 5.24 2.53
C CYS A 307 -2.52 4.43 2.98
N PHE A 308 -3.03 4.76 4.17
CA PHE A 308 -4.29 4.25 4.69
C PHE A 308 -5.34 5.35 4.59
N ASN A 309 -6.41 5.11 3.84
CA ASN A 309 -7.54 6.02 3.71
C ASN A 309 -8.67 5.58 4.63
N LEU A 310 -8.97 6.39 5.64
CA LEU A 310 -10.16 6.28 6.47
C LEU A 310 -11.23 7.18 5.87
N VAL A 311 -12.26 6.58 5.28
CA VAL A 311 -13.29 7.33 4.56
C VAL A 311 -14.55 7.41 5.41
N LEU A 312 -14.97 8.64 5.68
CA LEU A 312 -16.32 8.91 6.13
C LEU A 312 -17.17 9.32 4.91
N TYR A 313 -18.26 8.59 4.70
CA TYR A 313 -19.25 8.94 3.69
C TYR A 313 -20.53 9.48 4.32
N THR A 314 -20.95 10.66 3.89
CA THR A 314 -22.24 11.24 4.26
C THR A 314 -23.30 10.76 3.27
N ALA A 315 -24.32 10.04 3.74
CA ALA A 315 -25.41 9.59 2.88
C ALA A 315 -26.24 10.78 2.36
N ARG A 316 -26.72 10.66 1.12
CA ARG A 316 -27.63 11.64 0.51
C ARG A 316 -29.00 11.57 1.19
N CYS A 317 -29.78 12.65 1.14
CA CYS A 317 -31.07 12.71 1.82
C CYS A 317 -32.09 11.71 1.25
N ASP A 318 -32.02 11.42 -0.05
CA ASP A 318 -32.85 10.42 -0.74
C ASP A 318 -32.48 8.97 -0.37
N GLU A 319 -31.33 8.78 0.27
CA GLU A 319 -30.70 7.49 0.58
C GLU A 319 -30.51 7.24 2.08
N SER A 320 -31.05 8.13 2.91
CA SER A 320 -31.00 8.01 4.35
C SER A 320 -32.23 7.25 4.88
N PRO A 321 -32.08 6.28 5.79
CA PRO A 321 -30.84 5.77 6.37
C PRO A 321 -30.16 4.72 5.48
N LEU A 322 -28.82 4.82 5.34
CA LEU A 322 -27.97 3.86 4.64
C LEU A 322 -27.23 2.98 5.64
N PHE A 323 -27.37 1.66 5.52
CA PHE A 323 -26.68 0.68 6.35
C PHE A 323 -25.66 -0.13 5.55
N PHE A 324 -24.46 -0.29 6.10
CA PHE A 324 -23.44 -1.20 5.59
C PHE A 324 -23.59 -2.56 6.27
N LEU A 325 -23.84 -3.61 5.48
CA LEU A 325 -23.93 -4.97 5.98
C LEU A 325 -22.61 -5.69 5.64
N PHE A 326 -21.85 -5.99 6.70
CA PHE A 326 -20.51 -6.60 6.65
C PHE A 326 -20.59 -8.12 6.70
#